data_AF-A0A0C9ZKA4-F1
#
_entry.id   AF-A0A0C9ZKA4-F1
#
_cell.length_a   1.000
_cell.length_b   1.000
_cell.length_c   1.000
_cell.angle_alpha   90.00
_cell.angle_beta   90.00
_cell.angle_gamma   90.00
#
_symmetry.space_group_name_H-M   'P 1'
#
loop_
_entity.id
_entity.type
_entity.pdbx_description
1 polymer ?
#
loop_
_entity_poly.entity_id
_entity_poly.type
_entity_poly.pdbx_seq_one_letter_code
_entity_poly.pdbx_strand_id
1 'polypeptide(L)'
;MDSRLIPAHLKRVRAEYAAKRTSVDSRPPSSPNRSSDETGSSSDTADSIAGHLFALTLTDDGPDTQRTPSKLWSSRVEFQDAGLNNGVIANPPSGGSVPFTDLTSSLSRLTLRSATPSDEILPPLTHPDAPSSLASSVTPALVVGGHRLSKRDGHRCTVKALQLLNNIESRIHRCSRLLLKPSDGDYSSLRHEVTTLRQAMDNVTRVADSVRAKKRTLSTLLQELEVQVPPHIPALQGPVDVNTETQYRPPIERMDVIAQVTLLLGIVCSIIFGIGTTGANFVMSSLSLVLYLAFQKPDGTLSVTHENIMREIPSTISGALSRFQLNAKMIRYAVCTCHYIHAPVSSPGSTTLMYPERCNSFPSPEIQCTEELLDMATDGKRCPKKTFVYHDFKDYLATLTSRGDMERVMDEACDDLHASLSSPPRIVKNPFEARFLREFHGPNPRKLFVDRGDEGRYAFALHVDFFHPEGMKVRGPSTSSGIISMACLNLPPD
;
A
#
# COMPACT_ATOMS: atom_id res chain seq x y z
N MET A 1 28.55 19.89 -27.93
CA MET A 1 27.74 18.76 -27.39
C MET A 1 26.35 19.29 -27.10
N ASP A 2 25.35 18.72 -27.77
CA ASP A 2 24.01 19.30 -27.97
C ASP A 2 23.14 19.39 -26.71
N SER A 3 22.56 20.57 -26.48
CA SER A 3 21.59 20.93 -25.43
C SER A 3 20.17 20.37 -25.65
N ARG A 4 20.02 19.27 -26.39
CA ARG A 4 18.71 18.78 -26.87
C ARG A 4 18.01 17.74 -25.97
N LEU A 5 18.57 17.37 -24.82
CA LEU A 5 17.99 16.36 -23.92
C LEU A 5 17.72 16.86 -22.49
N ILE A 6 17.32 18.12 -22.33
CA ILE A 6 16.81 18.61 -21.03
C ILE A 6 15.28 18.63 -21.09
N PRO A 7 14.58 17.79 -20.28
CA PRO A 7 13.12 17.83 -20.14
C PRO A 7 12.58 19.23 -19.85
N ALA A 8 11.43 19.58 -20.42
CA ALA A 8 10.87 20.93 -20.36
C ALA A 8 10.67 21.46 -18.93
N HIS A 9 10.37 20.58 -17.97
CA HIS A 9 10.24 20.97 -16.56
C HIS A 9 11.57 21.41 -15.93
N LEU A 10 12.69 20.75 -16.27
CA LEU A 10 14.03 21.13 -15.80
C LEU A 10 14.51 22.45 -16.42
N LYS A 11 14.12 22.76 -17.67
CA LYS A 11 14.37 24.09 -18.26
C LYS A 11 13.61 25.19 -17.51
N ARG A 12 12.38 24.91 -17.07
CA ARG A 12 11.56 25.85 -16.29
C ARG A 12 12.12 26.09 -14.89
N VAL A 13 12.53 25.03 -14.19
CA VAL A 13 13.18 25.14 -12.87
C VAL A 13 14.48 25.93 -12.97
N ARG A 14 15.28 25.71 -14.02
CA ARG A 14 16.51 26.49 -14.25
C ARG A 14 16.23 27.97 -14.52
N ALA A 15 15.17 28.28 -15.26
CA ALA A 15 14.76 29.65 -15.54
C ALA A 15 14.23 30.37 -14.29
N GLU A 16 13.46 29.68 -13.44
CA GLU A 16 13.00 30.21 -12.15
C GLU A 16 14.16 30.44 -11.17
N TYR A 17 15.15 29.54 -11.14
CA TYR A 17 16.37 29.75 -10.35
C TYR A 17 17.21 30.92 -10.85
N ALA A 18 17.32 31.10 -12.17
CA ALA A 18 18.04 32.24 -12.76
C ALA A 18 17.32 33.57 -12.45
N ALA A 19 15.99 33.59 -12.52
CA ALA A 19 15.18 34.77 -12.23
C ALA A 19 15.24 35.18 -10.73
N LYS A 20 15.25 34.19 -9.83
CA LYS A 20 15.46 34.43 -8.39
C LYS A 20 16.86 34.96 -8.08
N ARG A 21 17.88 34.57 -8.85
CA ARG A 21 19.26 35.04 -8.66
C ARG A 21 19.43 36.50 -9.09
N THR A 22 18.70 36.94 -10.10
CA THR A 22 18.69 38.35 -10.57
C THR A 22 17.88 39.30 -9.68
N SER A 23 17.00 38.81 -8.80
CA SER A 23 16.20 39.68 -7.92
C SER A 23 16.87 39.97 -6.57
N VAL A 24 18.05 39.42 -6.29
CA VAL A 24 18.76 39.56 -5.01
C VAL A 24 19.84 40.67 -5.06
N ASP A 25 20.25 41.13 -6.24
CA ASP A 25 21.38 42.07 -6.40
C ASP A 25 21.02 43.57 -6.44
N SER A 26 19.84 43.97 -5.95
CA SER A 26 19.47 45.39 -5.84
C SER A 26 19.21 45.82 -4.39
N ARG A 27 20.28 45.96 -3.59
CA ARG A 27 20.29 46.78 -2.37
C ARG A 27 21.56 47.64 -2.31
N PRO A 28 21.45 48.91 -1.87
CA PRO A 28 22.60 49.83 -1.80
C PRO A 28 23.52 49.50 -0.62
N PRO A 29 24.80 49.92 -0.66
CA PRO A 29 25.79 49.55 0.34
C PRO A 29 25.64 50.41 1.59
N SER A 30 25.39 49.76 2.73
CA SER A 30 25.63 50.35 4.05
C SER A 30 26.66 49.52 4.80
N SER A 31 27.52 50.27 5.50
CA SER A 31 28.82 50.00 6.12
C SER A 31 28.95 48.75 7.02
N PRO A 32 30.19 48.31 7.32
CA PRO A 32 30.47 46.98 7.85
C PRO A 32 30.44 46.96 9.38
N ASN A 33 29.85 45.92 9.96
CA ASN A 33 30.29 45.40 11.25
C ASN A 33 30.09 43.90 11.37
N ARG A 34 31.04 43.31 12.09
CA ARG A 34 31.37 41.89 12.27
C ARG A 34 30.28 40.99 12.86
N SER A 35 30.45 39.71 12.49
CA SER A 35 30.45 38.46 13.28
C SER A 35 29.25 37.52 13.25
N SER A 36 29.65 36.26 13.09
CA SER A 36 29.09 34.97 13.53
C SER A 36 27.92 34.36 12.76
N ASP A 37 28.24 33.18 12.21
CA ASP A 37 27.49 31.93 12.19
C ASP A 37 25.99 31.97 11.87
N GLU A 38 25.64 31.40 10.72
CA GLU A 38 24.43 30.56 10.60
C GLU A 38 24.50 29.73 9.30
N THR A 39 24.78 28.44 9.47
CA THR A 39 24.59 27.39 8.45
C THR A 39 23.09 27.08 8.34
N GLY A 40 22.45 27.59 7.29
CA GLY A 40 21.06 27.31 6.96
C GLY A 40 20.86 25.86 6.50
N SER A 41 20.14 25.10 7.33
CA SER A 41 19.59 23.77 7.05
C SER A 41 18.36 23.89 6.14
N SER A 42 18.31 23.13 5.04
CA SER A 42 17.17 23.06 4.12
C SER A 42 16.37 21.76 4.29
N SER A 43 16.01 21.40 5.53
CA SER A 43 15.31 20.15 5.87
C SER A 43 13.78 20.23 5.87
N ASP A 44 13.19 21.41 5.99
CA ASP A 44 11.79 21.58 6.44
C ASP A 44 10.68 21.04 5.53
N THR A 45 10.96 20.78 4.24
CA THR A 45 9.89 20.37 3.31
C THR A 45 9.44 18.91 3.45
N ALA A 46 10.31 18.01 3.93
CA ALA A 46 9.93 16.60 4.13
C ALA A 46 9.11 16.43 5.42
N ASP A 47 9.51 17.12 6.48
CA ASP A 47 8.85 17.10 7.79
C ASP A 47 7.43 17.69 7.73
N SER A 48 7.22 18.68 6.85
CA SER A 48 5.89 19.26 6.61
C SER A 48 4.89 18.28 5.99
N ILE A 49 5.34 17.32 5.17
CA ILE A 49 4.43 16.35 4.52
C ILE A 49 4.09 15.22 5.49
N ALA A 50 5.08 14.72 6.24
CA ALA A 50 4.87 13.71 7.26
C ALA A 50 3.91 14.21 8.35
N GLY A 51 4.12 15.43 8.86
CA GLY A 51 3.21 16.06 9.83
C GLY A 51 1.79 16.27 9.29
N HIS A 52 1.64 16.57 8.00
CA HIS A 52 0.32 16.74 7.38
C HIS A 52 -0.43 15.39 7.21
N LEU A 53 0.26 14.34 6.77
CA LEU A 53 -0.31 13.00 6.69
C LEU A 53 -0.70 12.48 8.09
N PHE A 54 0.12 12.74 9.10
CA PHE A 54 -0.17 12.39 10.49
C PHE A 54 -1.42 13.11 11.03
N ALA A 55 -1.56 14.41 10.77
CA ALA A 55 -2.74 15.18 11.16
C ALA A 55 -4.03 14.70 10.47
N LEU A 56 -3.94 14.28 9.20
CA LEU A 56 -5.06 13.69 8.47
C LEU A 56 -5.47 12.35 9.08
N THR A 57 -4.52 11.49 9.45
CA THR A 57 -4.80 10.22 10.13
C THR A 57 -5.45 10.40 11.50
N LEU A 58 -5.04 11.41 12.28
CA LEU A 58 -5.63 11.68 13.60
C LEU A 58 -7.04 12.28 13.56
N THR A 59 -7.42 12.89 12.43
CA THR A 59 -8.72 13.58 12.26
C THR A 59 -9.66 12.86 11.28
N ASP A 60 -9.25 11.69 10.80
CA ASP A 60 -10.08 10.82 9.99
C ASP A 60 -10.99 10.00 10.88
N ASP A 61 -12.30 10.18 10.73
CA ASP A 61 -13.33 9.47 11.48
C ASP A 61 -13.52 8.01 10.98
N GLY A 62 -12.65 7.57 10.06
CA GLY A 62 -12.74 6.30 9.34
C GLY A 62 -13.81 6.31 8.24
N PRO A 63 -13.92 5.24 7.44
CA PRO A 63 -14.97 5.11 6.43
C PRO A 63 -16.35 4.97 7.10
N ASP A 64 -17.20 6.00 6.99
CA ASP A 64 -18.63 5.86 7.28
C ASP A 64 -19.30 5.11 6.13
N THR A 65 -19.75 3.88 6.41
CA THR A 65 -20.47 3.02 5.46
C THR A 65 -21.71 3.67 4.84
N GLN A 66 -22.20 4.79 5.38
CA GLN A 66 -23.42 5.45 4.92
C GLN A 66 -23.24 6.84 4.30
N ARG A 67 -22.12 7.56 4.49
CA ARG A 67 -22.09 9.00 4.13
C ARG A 67 -20.87 9.57 3.42
N THR A 68 -19.65 9.02 3.54
CA THR A 68 -18.50 9.53 2.75
C THR A 68 -17.30 8.58 2.84
N PRO A 69 -16.48 8.44 1.77
CA PRO A 69 -15.17 7.82 1.89
C PRO A 69 -14.30 8.64 2.88
N SER A 70 -13.35 7.98 3.53
CA SER A 70 -12.47 8.64 4.52
C SER A 70 -11.76 9.86 3.92
N LYS A 71 -11.40 10.84 4.75
CA LYS A 71 -10.77 12.11 4.29
C LYS A 71 -9.43 11.87 3.60
N LEU A 72 -8.80 10.71 3.85
CA LEU A 72 -7.60 10.24 3.16
C LEU A 72 -7.84 9.84 1.70
N TRP A 73 -9.10 9.75 1.25
CA TRP A 73 -9.49 9.21 -0.05
C TRP A 73 -10.38 10.13 -0.88
N SER A 74 -10.61 11.37 -0.43
CA SER A 74 -11.29 12.37 -1.27
C SER A 74 -10.45 12.68 -2.50
N SER A 75 -11.10 12.82 -3.66
CA SER A 75 -10.39 13.18 -4.89
C SER A 75 -9.69 14.53 -4.72
N ARG A 76 -8.60 14.78 -5.45
CA ARG A 76 -7.90 16.09 -5.43
C ARG A 76 -8.85 17.27 -5.70
N VAL A 77 -9.89 17.05 -6.52
CA VAL A 77 -10.92 18.05 -6.82
C VAL A 77 -11.78 18.33 -5.59
N GLU A 78 -12.28 17.29 -4.90
CA GLU A 78 -13.02 17.46 -3.65
C GLU A 78 -12.16 18.10 -2.54
N PHE A 79 -10.87 17.77 -2.48
CA PHE A 79 -9.92 18.39 -1.55
C PHE A 79 -9.70 19.88 -1.84
N GLN A 80 -9.70 20.27 -3.11
CA GLN A 80 -9.57 21.68 -3.53
C GLN A 80 -10.88 22.45 -3.40
N ASP A 81 -12.01 21.80 -3.66
CA ASP A 81 -13.36 22.37 -3.54
C ASP A 81 -13.83 22.49 -2.08
N ALA A 82 -13.28 21.68 -1.17
CA ALA A 82 -13.53 21.78 0.28
C ALA A 82 -13.00 23.08 0.91
N GLY A 83 -12.27 23.91 0.15
CA GLY A 83 -12.06 25.33 0.45
C GLY A 83 -11.11 25.61 1.62
N LEU A 84 -9.82 25.74 1.31
CA LEU A 84 -8.90 26.51 2.16
C LEU A 84 -8.95 27.98 1.75
N ASN A 85 -9.25 28.85 2.71
CA ASN A 85 -9.16 30.30 2.54
C ASN A 85 -7.74 30.67 2.10
N ASN A 86 -7.60 31.33 0.94
CA ASN A 86 -6.34 31.70 0.27
C ASN A 86 -5.38 32.59 1.09
N GLY A 87 -5.67 32.90 2.36
CA GLY A 87 -4.85 33.75 3.23
C GLY A 87 -3.66 33.05 3.90
N VAL A 88 -3.64 31.71 3.99
CA VAL A 88 -2.66 30.99 4.83
C VAL A 88 -1.33 30.71 4.10
N ILE A 89 -1.33 30.64 2.76
CA ILE A 89 -0.11 30.36 1.98
C ILE A 89 0.74 31.62 1.77
N ALA A 90 0.16 32.81 1.87
CA ALA A 90 0.85 34.04 1.48
C ALA A 90 1.73 34.66 2.59
N ASN A 91 1.47 34.39 3.88
CA ASN A 91 2.27 34.91 5.00
C ASN A 91 2.11 34.02 6.26
N PRO A 92 3.10 33.18 6.63
CA PRO A 92 3.06 32.53 7.94
C PRO A 92 3.39 33.58 9.02
N PRO A 93 2.56 33.74 10.07
CA PRO A 93 2.90 34.62 11.18
C PRO A 93 4.06 34.00 11.96
N SER A 94 5.14 34.77 12.11
CA SER A 94 6.22 34.45 13.02
C SER A 94 5.69 34.45 14.45
N GLY A 95 5.51 33.26 15.01
CA GLY A 95 5.30 33.05 16.44
C GLY A 95 3.84 33.03 16.93
N GLY A 96 3.44 31.89 17.49
CA GLY A 96 2.51 31.82 18.63
C GLY A 96 1.01 31.85 18.34
N SER A 97 0.38 30.68 18.52
CA SER A 97 -1.05 30.40 18.73
C SER A 97 -1.97 30.37 17.49
N VAL A 98 -2.77 29.30 17.44
CA VAL A 98 -3.83 29.06 16.46
C VAL A 98 -5.03 29.97 16.79
N PRO A 99 -5.66 30.64 15.81
CA PRO A 99 -6.75 31.58 16.08
C PRO A 99 -8.00 30.88 16.62
N PHE A 100 -8.51 31.38 17.75
CA PHE A 100 -9.74 30.93 18.43
C PHE A 100 -11.01 30.98 17.55
N THR A 101 -10.95 31.66 16.40
CA THR A 101 -12.04 31.82 15.44
C THR A 101 -12.38 30.55 14.67
N ASP A 102 -11.42 29.65 14.49
CA ASP A 102 -11.64 28.40 13.73
C ASP A 102 -12.42 27.36 14.58
N LEU A 103 -12.20 27.37 15.91
CA LEU A 103 -12.96 26.57 16.89
C LEU A 103 -14.41 27.04 17.03
N THR A 104 -14.66 28.35 16.93
CA THR A 104 -16.03 28.91 17.05
C THR A 104 -16.85 28.67 15.78
N SER A 105 -16.23 28.63 14.60
CA SER A 105 -16.92 28.28 13.35
C SER A 105 -17.39 26.81 13.33
N SER A 106 -16.59 25.91 13.92
CA SER A 106 -16.90 24.47 14.00
C SER A 106 -18.01 24.18 15.02
N LEU A 107 -18.04 24.91 16.15
CA LEU A 107 -19.12 24.82 17.15
C LEU A 107 -20.45 25.42 16.67
N SER A 108 -20.41 26.46 15.83
CA SER A 108 -21.61 27.07 15.23
C SER A 108 -22.30 26.14 14.22
N ARG A 109 -21.57 25.18 13.63
CA ARG A 109 -22.14 24.17 12.72
C ARG A 109 -22.82 23.00 13.45
N LEU A 110 -22.61 22.85 14.75
CA LEU A 110 -23.24 21.82 15.58
C LEU A 110 -24.59 22.25 16.17
N THR A 111 -24.97 23.53 16.06
CA THR A 111 -26.14 24.11 16.77
C THR A 111 -27.37 24.37 15.89
N LEU A 112 -27.36 24.01 14.60
CA LEU A 112 -28.53 24.13 13.73
C LEU A 112 -28.91 22.78 13.12
N ARG A 113 -29.83 22.08 13.80
CA ARG A 113 -30.52 20.90 13.28
C ARG A 113 -32.01 20.96 13.65
N SER A 114 -32.81 21.53 12.76
CA SER A 114 -34.19 21.07 12.47
C SER A 114 -34.81 21.91 11.34
N ALA A 115 -35.06 21.28 10.20
CA ALA A 115 -36.19 21.58 9.33
C ALA A 115 -36.27 20.53 8.21
N THR A 116 -37.34 19.75 8.21
CA THR A 116 -37.86 18.98 7.06
C THR A 116 -38.35 19.91 5.96
N PRO A 117 -38.31 19.49 4.69
CA PRO A 117 -39.57 19.36 3.92
C PRO A 117 -39.55 18.10 3.02
N SER A 118 -40.60 17.28 2.97
CA SER A 118 -41.92 17.48 2.35
C SER A 118 -41.92 17.38 0.82
N ASP A 119 -42.72 16.42 0.36
CA ASP A 119 -43.11 16.11 -1.02
C ASP A 119 -43.61 17.34 -1.80
N GLU A 120 -43.20 17.46 -3.07
CA GLU A 120 -43.94 18.22 -4.07
C GLU A 120 -44.11 17.44 -5.36
N ILE A 121 -45.40 17.34 -5.73
CA ILE A 121 -46.01 16.79 -6.94
C ILE A 121 -46.20 17.94 -7.94
N LEU A 122 -46.06 17.68 -9.26
CA LEU A 122 -46.86 18.23 -10.40
C LEU A 122 -46.08 18.06 -11.74
N PRO A 123 -46.67 18.26 -12.95
CA PRO A 123 -47.84 17.63 -13.59
C PRO A 123 -47.49 17.03 -14.99
N PRO A 124 -48.44 16.39 -15.71
CA PRO A 124 -48.15 15.74 -17.00
C PRO A 124 -48.30 16.69 -18.19
N LEU A 125 -47.48 16.48 -19.22
CA LEU A 125 -47.57 17.14 -20.53
C LEU A 125 -48.09 16.16 -21.59
N THR A 126 -49.16 16.57 -22.26
CA THR A 126 -49.93 15.84 -23.28
C THR A 126 -49.55 16.28 -24.70
N HIS A 127 -49.38 15.28 -25.59
CA HIS A 127 -49.67 15.21 -27.05
C HIS A 127 -48.91 16.15 -28.05
N PRO A 128 -48.83 15.85 -29.38
CA PRO A 128 -49.69 14.95 -30.17
C PRO A 128 -49.01 13.97 -31.15
N ASP A 129 -49.87 13.09 -31.68
CA ASP A 129 -49.67 12.06 -32.69
C ASP A 129 -49.25 12.56 -34.09
N ALA A 130 -48.49 11.73 -34.80
CA ALA A 130 -48.64 11.53 -36.26
C ALA A 130 -48.08 10.16 -36.70
N PRO A 131 -48.60 9.57 -37.80
CA PRO A 131 -48.57 8.11 -38.04
C PRO A 131 -47.66 7.69 -39.21
N SER A 132 -47.06 6.48 -39.14
CA SER A 132 -46.65 5.65 -40.31
C SER A 132 -46.07 4.31 -39.83
N SER A 133 -46.81 3.20 -39.97
CA SER A 133 -46.80 2.24 -41.10
C SER A 133 -45.69 1.17 -41.04
N LEU A 134 -46.08 0.00 -40.52
CA LEU A 134 -45.88 -1.36 -41.05
C LEU A 134 -44.52 -1.71 -41.69
N ALA A 135 -43.71 -2.47 -40.96
CA ALA A 135 -42.99 -3.63 -41.48
C ALA A 135 -42.78 -4.65 -40.35
N SER A 136 -43.64 -5.67 -40.33
CA SER A 136 -43.63 -6.74 -39.34
C SER A 136 -42.50 -7.72 -39.65
N SER A 137 -41.39 -7.61 -38.91
CA SER A 137 -40.36 -8.63 -38.81
C SER A 137 -40.65 -9.50 -37.59
N VAL A 138 -41.33 -10.62 -37.81
CA VAL A 138 -41.63 -11.62 -36.79
C VAL A 138 -40.32 -12.31 -36.42
N THR A 139 -39.69 -11.85 -35.34
CA THR A 139 -38.66 -12.63 -34.65
C THR A 139 -39.37 -13.69 -33.80
N PRO A 140 -39.02 -14.98 -33.93
CA PRO A 140 -39.70 -16.04 -33.19
C PRO A 140 -39.52 -15.82 -31.69
N ALA A 141 -40.65 -15.77 -30.98
CA ALA A 141 -40.66 -15.71 -29.53
C ALA A 141 -39.98 -16.97 -28.97
N LEU A 142 -38.86 -16.78 -28.27
CA LEU A 142 -38.19 -17.83 -27.51
C LEU A 142 -39.12 -18.22 -26.35
N VAL A 143 -39.96 -19.23 -26.58
CA VAL A 143 -40.81 -19.84 -25.56
C VAL A 143 -39.94 -20.82 -24.78
N VAL A 144 -39.45 -20.39 -23.62
CA VAL A 144 -38.87 -21.28 -22.61
C VAL A 144 -39.84 -21.28 -21.42
N GLY A 145 -40.59 -22.38 -21.25
CA GLY A 145 -41.41 -22.61 -20.05
C GLY A 145 -42.83 -22.01 -20.02
N GLY A 146 -43.47 -21.71 -21.17
CA GLY A 146 -44.92 -21.45 -21.23
C GLY A 146 -45.42 -20.11 -20.66
N HIS A 147 -44.57 -19.28 -20.05
CA HIS A 147 -44.94 -17.96 -19.54
C HIS A 147 -44.46 -16.84 -20.49
N ARG A 148 -45.37 -15.94 -20.88
CA ARG A 148 -45.01 -14.71 -21.63
C ARG A 148 -44.21 -13.79 -20.71
N LEU A 149 -42.91 -13.73 -20.92
CA LEU A 149 -42.02 -12.78 -20.26
C LEU A 149 -42.42 -11.35 -20.60
N SER A 150 -42.28 -10.43 -19.64
CA SER A 150 -42.56 -9.02 -19.91
C SER A 150 -41.60 -8.49 -20.99
N LYS A 151 -42.00 -7.48 -21.78
CA LYS A 151 -41.11 -6.84 -22.78
C LYS A 151 -39.78 -6.36 -22.16
N ARG A 152 -39.76 -6.07 -20.85
CA ARG A 152 -38.57 -5.65 -20.08
C ARG A 152 -37.59 -6.79 -19.82
N ASP A 153 -38.07 -8.03 -19.79
CA ASP A 153 -37.26 -9.24 -19.57
C ASP A 153 -36.60 -9.77 -20.85
N GLY A 154 -37.18 -9.48 -22.02
CA GLY A 154 -36.59 -9.81 -23.33
C GLY A 154 -35.38 -8.94 -23.71
N HIS A 155 -35.04 -7.92 -22.93
CA HIS A 155 -33.90 -7.05 -23.21
C HIS A 155 -32.58 -7.83 -23.14
N ARG A 156 -31.70 -7.67 -24.13
CA ARG A 156 -30.40 -8.37 -24.22
C ARG A 156 -29.57 -8.33 -22.92
N CYS A 157 -29.55 -7.20 -22.23
CA CYS A 157 -28.84 -7.09 -20.94
C CYS A 157 -29.49 -7.91 -19.81
N THR A 158 -30.82 -8.04 -19.81
CA THR A 158 -31.52 -8.90 -18.84
C THR A 158 -31.18 -10.37 -19.10
N VAL A 159 -31.17 -10.79 -20.37
CA VAL A 159 -30.76 -12.15 -20.77
C VAL A 159 -29.33 -12.46 -20.31
N LYS A 160 -28.37 -11.55 -20.57
CA LYS A 160 -26.98 -11.71 -20.10
C LYS A 160 -26.86 -11.80 -18.58
N ALA A 161 -27.61 -10.97 -17.85
CA ALA A 161 -27.62 -11.01 -16.39
C ALA A 161 -28.17 -12.36 -15.88
N LEU A 162 -29.24 -12.88 -16.48
CA LEU A 162 -29.79 -14.19 -16.13
C LEU A 162 -28.82 -15.34 -16.46
N GLN A 163 -28.11 -15.27 -17.58
CA GLN A 163 -27.06 -16.24 -17.92
C GLN A 163 -25.96 -16.28 -16.86
N LEU A 164 -25.48 -15.12 -16.42
CA LEU A 164 -24.49 -15.03 -15.34
C LEU A 164 -25.01 -15.60 -14.02
N LEU A 165 -26.27 -15.31 -13.64
CA LEU A 165 -26.88 -15.88 -12.44
C LEU A 165 -27.06 -17.40 -12.53
N ASN A 166 -27.36 -17.96 -13.70
CA ASN A 166 -27.42 -19.41 -13.90
C ASN A 166 -26.04 -20.08 -13.80
N ASN A 167 -24.97 -19.38 -14.22
CA ASN A 167 -23.61 -19.86 -13.97
C ASN A 167 -23.30 -19.91 -12.47
N ILE A 168 -23.63 -18.82 -11.75
CA ILE A 168 -23.48 -18.73 -10.29
C ILE A 168 -24.23 -19.89 -9.61
N GLU A 169 -25.48 -20.15 -10.00
CA GLU A 169 -26.28 -21.28 -9.51
C GLU A 169 -25.59 -22.64 -9.73
N SER A 170 -25.08 -22.87 -10.93
CA SER A 170 -24.39 -24.12 -11.27
C SER A 170 -23.15 -24.35 -10.40
N ARG A 171 -22.44 -23.28 -10.05
CA ARG A 171 -21.29 -23.31 -9.13
C ARG A 171 -21.69 -23.47 -7.67
N ILE A 172 -22.78 -22.86 -7.23
CA ILE A 172 -23.37 -23.12 -5.91
C ILE A 172 -23.67 -24.63 -5.79
N HIS A 173 -24.32 -25.23 -6.78
CA HIS A 173 -24.58 -26.67 -6.76
C HIS A 173 -23.29 -27.52 -6.80
N ARG A 174 -22.26 -27.08 -7.51
CA ARG A 174 -20.94 -27.74 -7.45
C ARG A 174 -20.36 -27.67 -6.04
N CYS A 175 -20.43 -26.52 -5.37
CA CYS A 175 -20.00 -26.33 -3.99
C CYS A 175 -20.76 -27.25 -3.04
N SER A 176 -22.10 -27.31 -3.16
CA SER A 176 -22.94 -28.22 -2.37
C SER A 176 -22.55 -29.68 -2.57
N ARG A 177 -22.16 -30.10 -3.79
CA ARG A 177 -21.68 -31.47 -4.04
C ARG A 177 -20.33 -31.76 -3.40
N LEU A 178 -19.41 -30.79 -3.39
CA LEU A 178 -18.10 -30.93 -2.74
C LEU A 178 -18.25 -31.09 -1.21
N LEU A 179 -19.23 -30.43 -0.61
CA LEU A 179 -19.55 -30.59 0.82
C LEU A 179 -20.00 -32.00 1.22
N LEU A 180 -20.51 -32.80 0.28
CA LEU A 180 -20.95 -34.18 0.59
C LEU A 180 -19.78 -35.14 0.82
N LYS A 181 -18.57 -34.79 0.37
CA LYS A 181 -17.34 -35.58 0.53
C LYS A 181 -16.15 -34.66 0.78
N PRO A 182 -16.13 -33.95 1.93
CA PRO A 182 -15.09 -32.97 2.18
C PRO A 182 -13.75 -33.67 2.43
N SER A 183 -12.70 -33.27 1.71
CA SER A 183 -11.34 -33.40 2.22
C SER A 183 -10.97 -32.14 3.02
N ASP A 184 -10.05 -32.24 3.97
CA ASP A 184 -9.66 -31.09 4.81
C ASP A 184 -9.15 -29.89 3.99
N GLY A 185 -8.57 -30.14 2.80
CA GLY A 185 -8.14 -29.10 1.87
C GLY A 185 -9.27 -28.41 1.11
N ASP A 186 -10.47 -28.99 1.07
CA ASP A 186 -11.57 -28.49 0.23
C ASP A 186 -12.31 -27.31 0.88
N TYR A 187 -12.37 -27.22 2.21
CA TYR A 187 -13.15 -26.19 2.89
C TYR A 187 -12.65 -24.76 2.64
N SER A 188 -11.32 -24.56 2.56
CA SER A 188 -10.73 -23.24 2.27
C SER A 188 -11.05 -22.79 0.84
N SER A 189 -10.87 -23.70 -0.12
CA SER A 189 -11.21 -23.49 -1.53
C SER A 189 -12.70 -23.21 -1.70
N LEU A 190 -13.54 -24.00 -1.03
CA LEU A 190 -15.00 -23.86 -1.06
C LEU A 190 -15.47 -22.53 -0.48
N ARG A 191 -14.89 -22.10 0.64
CA ARG A 191 -15.17 -20.80 1.24
C ARG A 191 -14.81 -19.66 0.30
N HIS A 192 -13.61 -19.71 -0.26
CA HIS A 192 -13.17 -18.69 -1.22
C HIS A 192 -14.13 -18.62 -2.42
N GLU A 193 -14.56 -19.78 -2.91
CA GLU A 193 -15.56 -19.90 -3.98
C GLU A 193 -16.90 -19.27 -3.59
N VAL A 194 -17.41 -19.52 -2.38
CA VAL A 194 -18.65 -18.93 -1.85
C VAL A 194 -18.57 -17.40 -1.76
N THR A 195 -17.47 -16.86 -1.23
CA THR A 195 -17.25 -15.40 -1.18
C THR A 195 -17.21 -14.80 -2.58
N THR A 196 -16.53 -15.47 -3.51
CA THR A 196 -16.44 -15.05 -4.92
C THR A 196 -17.81 -15.06 -5.59
N LEU A 197 -18.63 -16.09 -5.34
CA LEU A 197 -20.00 -16.20 -5.86
C LEU A 197 -20.89 -15.08 -5.33
N ARG A 198 -20.79 -14.75 -4.03
CA ARG A 198 -21.52 -13.63 -3.43
C ARG A 198 -21.15 -12.29 -4.08
N GLN A 199 -19.85 -12.00 -4.18
CA GLN A 199 -19.38 -10.77 -4.82
C GLN A 199 -19.83 -10.69 -6.30
N ALA A 200 -19.72 -11.78 -7.04
CA ALA A 200 -20.17 -11.84 -8.43
C ALA A 200 -21.68 -11.60 -8.56
N MET A 201 -22.48 -12.14 -7.64
CA MET A 201 -23.93 -11.88 -7.58
C MET A 201 -24.22 -10.41 -7.26
N ASP A 202 -23.53 -9.80 -6.30
CA ASP A 202 -23.72 -8.40 -5.92
C ASP A 202 -23.40 -7.44 -7.07
N ASN A 203 -22.36 -7.76 -7.85
CA ASN A 203 -21.98 -7.02 -9.06
C ASN A 203 -23.05 -7.06 -10.18
N VAL A 204 -24.06 -7.92 -10.11
CA VAL A 204 -25.19 -7.89 -11.06
C VAL A 204 -26.14 -6.75 -10.70
N THR A 205 -25.96 -5.59 -11.33
CA THR A 205 -26.72 -4.35 -11.07
C THR A 205 -28.08 -4.27 -11.77
N ARG A 206 -28.43 -5.23 -12.64
CA ARG A 206 -29.67 -5.18 -13.42
C ARG A 206 -30.92 -5.34 -12.53
N VAL A 207 -31.88 -4.45 -12.73
CA VAL A 207 -33.07 -4.27 -11.84
C VAL A 207 -34.36 -4.90 -12.42
N ALA A 208 -34.26 -5.90 -13.29
CA ALA A 208 -35.44 -6.59 -13.82
C ALA A 208 -36.06 -7.53 -12.76
N ASP A 209 -37.37 -7.74 -12.77
CA ASP A 209 -38.05 -8.55 -11.74
C ASP A 209 -37.60 -10.01 -11.78
N SER A 210 -37.39 -10.55 -12.98
CA SER A 210 -36.80 -11.88 -13.19
C SER A 210 -35.40 -12.02 -12.57
N VAL A 211 -34.55 -11.00 -12.74
CA VAL A 211 -33.19 -10.96 -12.17
C VAL A 211 -33.25 -10.85 -10.65
N ARG A 212 -34.09 -9.96 -10.10
CA ARG A 212 -34.28 -9.81 -8.65
C ARG A 212 -34.79 -11.10 -8.00
N ALA A 213 -35.79 -11.74 -8.60
CA ALA A 213 -36.32 -13.02 -8.14
C ALA A 213 -35.21 -14.07 -8.09
N LYS A 214 -34.42 -14.20 -9.15
CA LYS A 214 -33.29 -15.13 -9.21
C LYS A 214 -32.21 -14.80 -8.17
N LYS A 215 -31.81 -13.53 -7.99
CA LYS A 215 -30.84 -13.12 -6.96
C LYS A 215 -31.30 -13.51 -5.56
N ARG A 216 -32.60 -13.37 -5.23
CA ARG A 216 -33.13 -13.81 -3.93
C ARG A 216 -32.96 -15.30 -3.73
N THR A 217 -33.34 -16.12 -4.72
CA THR A 217 -33.15 -17.58 -4.65
C THR A 217 -31.68 -17.95 -4.43
N LEU A 218 -30.76 -17.36 -5.20
CA LEU A 218 -29.33 -17.65 -5.04
C LEU A 218 -28.75 -17.14 -3.72
N SER A 219 -29.27 -16.02 -3.19
CA SER A 219 -28.87 -15.52 -1.87
C SER A 219 -29.24 -16.51 -0.77
N THR A 220 -30.44 -17.10 -0.83
CA THR A 220 -30.86 -18.16 0.10
C THR A 220 -29.95 -19.38 0.00
N LEU A 221 -29.67 -19.86 -1.22
CA LEU A 221 -28.78 -21.01 -1.42
C LEU A 221 -27.34 -20.74 -0.93
N LEU A 222 -26.81 -19.53 -1.17
CA LEU A 222 -25.50 -19.13 -0.64
C LEU A 222 -25.50 -19.05 0.88
N GLN A 223 -26.56 -18.55 1.50
CA GLN A 223 -26.69 -18.50 2.94
C GLN A 223 -26.74 -19.91 3.55
N GLU A 224 -27.51 -20.83 2.96
CA GLU A 224 -27.52 -22.24 3.37
C GLU A 224 -26.14 -22.88 3.24
N LEU A 225 -25.44 -22.60 2.14
CA LEU A 225 -24.10 -23.09 1.90
C LEU A 225 -23.11 -22.53 2.91
N GLU A 226 -23.21 -21.25 3.28
CA GLU A 226 -22.36 -20.63 4.31
C GLU A 226 -22.60 -21.18 5.71
N VAL A 227 -23.84 -21.55 6.04
CA VAL A 227 -24.15 -22.22 7.32
C VAL A 227 -23.51 -23.61 7.35
N GLN A 228 -23.46 -24.30 6.20
CA GLN A 228 -22.85 -25.63 6.09
C GLN A 228 -21.32 -25.60 6.00
N VAL A 229 -20.74 -24.54 5.45
CA VAL A 229 -19.29 -24.32 5.43
C VAL A 229 -18.90 -23.79 6.81
N PRO A 230 -18.24 -24.60 7.68
CA PRO A 230 -17.90 -24.17 9.02
C PRO A 230 -17.18 -22.82 8.96
N PRO A 231 -17.48 -21.85 9.85
CA PRO A 231 -16.70 -20.64 9.95
C PRO A 231 -15.23 -21.04 10.11
N HIS A 232 -14.43 -20.83 9.07
CA HIS A 232 -13.00 -20.66 9.13
C HIS A 232 -12.81 -19.41 9.97
N ILE A 233 -12.93 -19.61 11.27
CA ILE A 233 -11.88 -19.21 12.17
C ILE A 233 -10.65 -19.83 11.50
N PRO A 234 -9.80 -19.03 10.81
CA PRO A 234 -8.52 -19.55 10.35
C PRO A 234 -7.98 -20.27 11.55
N ALA A 235 -7.88 -21.61 11.49
CA ALA A 235 -7.53 -22.43 12.64
C ALA A 235 -6.31 -21.74 13.20
N LEU A 236 -6.47 -21.05 14.34
CA LEU A 236 -5.65 -19.91 14.71
C LEU A 236 -4.25 -20.41 14.45
N GLN A 237 -3.62 -19.92 13.35
CA GLN A 237 -2.32 -20.47 13.00
C GLN A 237 -1.56 -20.20 14.26
N GLY A 238 -1.09 -21.29 14.88
CA GLY A 238 -0.46 -21.20 16.19
C GLY A 238 0.61 -20.11 16.12
N PRO A 239 1.09 -19.65 17.29
CA PRO A 239 2.14 -18.62 17.33
C PRO A 239 3.18 -18.89 16.23
N VAL A 240 3.39 -17.90 15.37
CA VAL A 240 4.32 -18.03 14.26
C VAL A 240 5.70 -17.85 14.85
N ASP A 241 6.45 -18.93 14.96
CA ASP A 241 7.84 -18.87 15.41
C ASP A 241 8.69 -18.15 14.36
N VAL A 242 9.34 -17.06 14.79
CA VAL A 242 10.27 -16.27 13.96
C VAL A 242 11.65 -16.39 14.58
N ASN A 243 12.61 -16.93 13.82
CA ASN A 243 13.99 -17.00 14.26
C ASN A 243 14.65 -15.61 14.20
N THR A 244 14.97 -15.05 15.37
CA THR A 244 15.63 -13.75 15.53
C THR A 244 17.13 -13.87 15.81
N GLU A 245 17.69 -15.09 15.90
CA GLU A 245 19.09 -15.32 16.29
C GLU A 245 20.08 -14.56 15.40
N THR A 246 19.76 -14.39 14.12
CA THR A 246 20.62 -13.66 13.17
C THR A 246 20.79 -12.19 13.56
N GLN A 247 19.75 -11.58 14.14
CA GLN A 247 19.73 -10.15 14.51
C GLN A 247 20.65 -9.83 15.70
N TYR A 248 20.91 -10.82 16.57
CA TYR A 248 21.80 -10.66 17.73
C TYR A 248 23.27 -10.91 17.42
N ARG A 249 23.60 -11.36 16.21
CA ARG A 249 25.00 -11.57 15.82
C ARG A 249 25.59 -10.23 15.40
N PRO A 250 26.63 -9.71 16.08
CA PRO A 250 27.26 -8.47 15.68
C PRO A 250 27.74 -8.62 14.22
N PRO A 251 27.31 -7.73 13.32
CA PRO A 251 27.73 -7.79 11.93
C PRO A 251 29.25 -7.70 11.88
N ILE A 252 29.87 -8.43 10.95
CA ILE A 252 31.29 -8.32 10.58
C ILE A 252 32.35 -8.47 11.69
N GLU A 253 32.00 -8.82 12.93
CA GLU A 253 32.95 -8.92 14.07
C GLU A 253 34.13 -9.86 13.81
N ARG A 254 33.90 -10.90 12.99
CA ARG A 254 34.91 -11.90 12.64
C ARG A 254 35.78 -11.53 11.43
N MET A 255 35.54 -10.37 10.81
CA MET A 255 36.30 -9.91 9.64
C MET A 255 37.54 -9.13 10.07
N ASP A 256 38.55 -9.10 9.21
CA ASP A 256 39.71 -8.25 9.40
C ASP A 256 39.31 -6.76 9.42
N VAL A 257 39.98 -5.97 10.27
CA VAL A 257 39.67 -4.54 10.46
C VAL A 257 39.72 -3.76 9.15
N ILE A 258 40.64 -4.10 8.23
CA ILE A 258 40.75 -3.43 6.92
C ILE A 258 39.52 -3.75 6.08
N ALA A 259 39.05 -5.00 6.09
CA ALA A 259 37.83 -5.37 5.40
C ALA A 259 36.62 -4.64 6.00
N GLN A 260 36.47 -4.65 7.33
CA GLN A 260 35.40 -3.95 8.04
C GLN A 260 35.28 -2.47 7.63
N VAL A 261 36.40 -1.74 7.67
CA VAL A 261 36.46 -0.32 7.27
C VAL A 261 36.11 -0.14 5.80
N THR A 262 36.58 -1.03 4.94
CA THR A 262 36.31 -0.97 3.49
C THR A 262 34.82 -1.12 3.19
N LEU A 263 34.16 -2.10 3.81
CA LEU A 263 32.72 -2.28 3.65
C LEU A 263 31.95 -1.08 4.22
N LEU A 264 32.35 -0.56 5.39
CA LEU A 264 31.71 0.61 5.99
C LEU A 264 31.79 1.82 5.07
N LEU A 265 32.95 2.09 4.46
CA LEU A 265 33.11 3.20 3.51
C LEU A 265 32.17 3.05 2.31
N GLY A 266 32.08 1.85 1.74
CA GLY A 266 31.13 1.57 0.66
C GLY A 266 29.67 1.80 1.05
N ILE A 267 29.29 1.39 2.27
CA ILE A 267 27.93 1.54 2.81
C ILE A 267 27.62 3.01 3.07
N VAL A 268 28.52 3.77 3.69
CA VAL A 268 28.36 5.22 3.90
C VAL A 268 28.17 5.94 2.56
N CYS A 269 28.98 5.58 1.56
CA CYS A 269 28.83 6.10 0.20
C CYS A 269 27.45 5.82 -0.39
N SER A 270 26.94 4.60 -0.21
CA SER A 270 25.65 4.21 -0.78
C SER A 270 24.45 4.82 -0.03
N ILE A 271 24.44 4.73 1.30
CA ILE A 271 23.27 5.10 2.13
C ILE A 271 23.29 6.59 2.46
N ILE A 272 24.41 7.10 2.97
CA ILE A 272 24.49 8.47 3.48
C ILE A 272 24.66 9.47 2.34
N PHE A 273 25.54 9.16 1.37
CA PHE A 273 25.74 10.03 0.21
C PHE A 273 24.76 9.74 -0.93
N GLY A 274 23.88 8.75 -0.79
CA GLY A 274 22.86 8.41 -1.79
C GLY A 274 23.45 7.96 -3.14
N ILE A 275 24.68 7.43 -3.16
CA ILE A 275 25.30 6.95 -4.39
C ILE A 275 24.54 5.70 -4.85
N GLY A 276 23.97 5.76 -6.06
CA GLY A 276 23.25 4.64 -6.65
C GLY A 276 24.13 3.39 -6.80
N THR A 277 23.50 2.22 -6.91
CA THR A 277 24.16 0.90 -6.88
C THR A 277 25.36 0.78 -7.82
N THR A 278 25.27 1.30 -9.04
CA THR A 278 26.39 1.28 -10.00
C THR A 278 27.60 2.09 -9.50
N GLY A 279 27.35 3.28 -8.94
CA GLY A 279 28.40 4.12 -8.37
C GLY A 279 28.99 3.50 -7.11
N ALA A 280 28.16 2.93 -6.23
CA ALA A 280 28.62 2.27 -5.03
C ALA A 280 29.42 0.99 -5.35
N ASN A 281 29.04 0.22 -6.38
CA ASN A 281 29.83 -0.92 -6.87
C ASN A 281 31.19 -0.47 -7.44
N PHE A 282 31.23 0.67 -8.14
CA PHE A 282 32.48 1.25 -8.60
C PHE A 282 33.38 1.66 -7.42
N VAL A 283 32.82 2.28 -6.38
CA VAL A 283 33.56 2.61 -5.15
C VAL A 283 34.11 1.34 -4.49
N MET A 284 33.30 0.30 -4.31
CA MET A 284 33.76 -0.99 -3.76
C MET A 284 34.89 -1.59 -4.58
N SER A 285 34.75 -1.61 -5.91
CA SER A 285 35.78 -2.15 -6.81
C SER A 285 37.07 -1.33 -6.76
N SER A 286 36.96 -0.01 -6.66
CA SER A 286 38.11 0.89 -6.57
C SER A 286 38.86 0.71 -5.25
N LEU A 287 38.15 0.60 -4.14
CA LEU A 287 38.75 0.32 -2.83
C LEU A 287 39.47 -1.02 -2.83
N SER A 288 38.83 -2.08 -3.37
CA SER A 288 39.47 -3.39 -3.52
C SER A 288 40.72 -3.34 -4.39
N LEU A 289 40.71 -2.57 -5.49
CA LEU A 289 41.89 -2.42 -6.34
C LEU A 289 43.03 -1.68 -5.62
N VAL A 290 42.72 -0.60 -4.90
CA VAL A 290 43.71 0.16 -4.13
C VAL A 290 44.35 -0.73 -3.06
N LEU A 291 43.55 -1.52 -2.34
CA LEU A 291 44.07 -2.48 -1.35
C LEU A 291 44.91 -3.58 -1.98
N TYR A 292 44.47 -4.13 -3.11
CA TYR A 292 45.24 -5.12 -3.86
C TYR A 292 46.64 -4.58 -4.21
N LEU A 293 46.72 -3.37 -4.77
CA LEU A 293 47.98 -2.74 -5.13
C LEU A 293 48.83 -2.41 -3.89
N ALA A 294 48.21 -1.96 -2.80
CA ALA A 294 48.91 -1.65 -1.55
C ALA A 294 49.48 -2.89 -0.86
N PHE A 295 48.81 -4.04 -1.00
CA PHE A 295 49.22 -5.31 -0.42
C PHE A 295 50.20 -6.10 -1.28
N GLN A 296 50.36 -5.72 -2.54
CA GLN A 296 51.19 -6.41 -3.51
C GLN A 296 52.67 -6.23 -3.16
N LYS A 297 53.39 -7.35 -3.08
CA LYS A 297 54.84 -7.36 -2.91
C LYS A 297 55.54 -6.99 -4.23
N PRO A 298 56.86 -6.68 -4.20
CA PRO A 298 57.62 -6.39 -5.43
C PRO A 298 57.61 -7.53 -6.46
N ASP A 299 57.39 -8.77 -6.04
CA ASP A 299 57.26 -9.94 -6.91
C ASP A 299 55.86 -10.11 -7.53
N GLY A 300 54.94 -9.19 -7.23
CA GLY A 300 53.56 -9.22 -7.71
C GLY A 300 52.62 -10.09 -6.87
N THR A 301 53.10 -10.78 -5.84
CA THR A 301 52.30 -11.70 -5.02
C THR A 301 51.68 -11.01 -3.79
N LEU A 302 50.60 -11.58 -3.27
CA LEU A 302 50.01 -11.19 -1.98
C LEU A 302 50.50 -12.13 -0.87
N SER A 303 50.58 -11.64 0.36
CA SER A 303 50.71 -12.52 1.52
C SER A 303 49.41 -13.32 1.74
N VAL A 304 49.50 -14.49 2.38
CA VAL A 304 48.30 -15.30 2.72
C VAL A 304 47.29 -14.48 3.52
N THR A 305 47.77 -13.66 4.46
CA THR A 305 46.94 -12.75 5.25
C THR A 305 46.23 -11.72 4.36
N HIS A 306 46.95 -11.05 3.47
CA HIS A 306 46.35 -10.05 2.56
C HIS A 306 45.36 -10.69 1.60
N GLU A 307 45.64 -11.90 1.10
CA GLU A 307 44.72 -12.63 0.25
C GLU A 307 43.43 -12.98 1.00
N ASN A 308 43.52 -13.38 2.28
CA ASN A 308 42.35 -13.61 3.12
C ASN A 308 41.50 -12.34 3.29
N ILE A 309 42.13 -11.19 3.60
CA ILE A 309 41.44 -9.90 3.71
C ILE A 309 40.70 -9.55 2.41
N MET A 310 41.37 -9.71 1.27
CA MET A 310 40.77 -9.43 -0.05
C MET A 310 39.55 -10.32 -0.34
N ARG A 311 39.56 -11.59 0.11
CA ARG A 311 38.41 -12.51 -0.05
C ARG A 311 37.22 -12.15 0.84
N GLU A 312 37.44 -11.46 1.96
CA GLU A 312 36.36 -11.01 2.84
C GLU A 312 35.58 -9.83 2.25
N ILE A 313 36.22 -9.02 1.40
CA ILE A 313 35.64 -7.83 0.79
C ILE A 313 34.75 -8.22 -0.41
N PRO A 314 33.43 -8.00 -0.35
CA PRO A 314 32.55 -8.30 -1.47
C PRO A 314 32.79 -7.32 -2.62
N SER A 315 32.70 -7.81 -3.86
CA SER A 315 32.86 -6.99 -5.07
C SER A 315 31.69 -6.05 -5.36
N THR A 316 30.60 -6.15 -4.59
CA THR A 316 29.37 -5.37 -4.81
C THR A 316 28.86 -4.76 -3.51
N ILE A 317 28.19 -3.61 -3.61
CA ILE A 317 27.55 -2.95 -2.48
C ILE A 317 26.44 -3.82 -1.87
N SER A 318 25.72 -4.58 -2.69
CA SER A 318 24.72 -5.53 -2.19
C SER A 318 25.34 -6.59 -1.29
N GLY A 319 26.55 -7.07 -1.62
CA GLY A 319 27.30 -7.99 -0.77
C GLY A 319 27.73 -7.33 0.54
N ALA A 320 28.17 -6.07 0.51
CA ALA A 320 28.53 -5.33 1.72
C ALA A 320 27.32 -5.11 2.65
N LEU A 321 26.18 -4.67 2.10
CA LEU A 321 24.93 -4.50 2.84
C LEU A 321 24.46 -5.81 3.47
N SER A 322 24.58 -6.94 2.76
CA SER A 322 24.26 -8.27 3.33
C SER A 322 25.15 -8.63 4.51
N ARG A 323 26.44 -8.28 4.48
CA ARG A 323 27.37 -8.55 5.59
C ARG A 323 27.04 -7.74 6.85
N PHE A 324 26.51 -6.54 6.67
CA PHE A 324 26.00 -5.69 7.75
C PHE A 324 24.55 -6.01 8.15
N GLN A 325 23.91 -7.00 7.51
CA GLN A 325 22.49 -7.31 7.70
C GLN A 325 21.57 -6.11 7.42
N LEU A 326 21.99 -5.17 6.56
CA LEU A 326 21.22 -3.98 6.18
C LEU A 326 20.31 -4.22 4.98
N ASN A 327 20.42 -5.39 4.32
CA ASN A 327 19.50 -5.78 3.27
C ASN A 327 18.20 -6.28 3.90
N ALA A 328 17.18 -5.44 3.91
CA ALA A 328 15.83 -5.85 4.23
C ALA A 328 15.44 -7.08 3.40
N LYS A 329 14.88 -8.11 4.03
CA LYS A 329 14.43 -9.30 3.32
C LYS A 329 13.25 -8.94 2.41
N MET A 330 13.54 -8.81 1.13
CA MET A 330 12.55 -8.51 0.09
C MET A 330 12.15 -9.77 -0.65
N ILE A 331 10.84 -10.02 -0.72
CA ILE A 331 10.24 -11.06 -1.55
C ILE A 331 9.71 -10.39 -2.81
N ARG A 332 10.18 -10.82 -3.97
CA ARG A 332 9.64 -10.39 -5.26
C ARG A 332 8.58 -11.37 -5.68
N TYR A 333 7.38 -10.87 -5.94
CA TYR A 333 6.27 -11.63 -6.48
C TYR A 333 6.13 -11.33 -7.97
N ALA A 334 5.72 -12.33 -8.75
CA ALA A 334 5.30 -12.13 -10.13
C ALA A 334 3.83 -11.70 -10.17
N VAL A 335 3.51 -10.66 -10.95
CA VAL A 335 2.16 -10.11 -11.02
C VAL A 335 1.59 -10.33 -12.41
N CYS A 336 0.43 -10.97 -12.50
CA CYS A 336 -0.29 -11.13 -13.75
C CYS A 336 -1.01 -9.83 -14.16
N THR A 337 -1.39 -9.70 -15.42
CA THR A 337 -2.29 -8.63 -15.92
C THR A 337 -3.67 -8.69 -15.29
N CYS A 338 -4.14 -9.86 -14.87
CA CYS A 338 -5.36 -10.02 -14.08
C CYS A 338 -5.19 -9.59 -12.61
N HIS A 339 -4.03 -9.04 -12.25
CA HIS A 339 -3.65 -8.58 -10.91
C HIS A 339 -3.43 -9.66 -9.85
N TYR A 340 -3.47 -10.94 -10.23
CA TYR A 340 -3.10 -12.02 -9.33
C TYR A 340 -1.59 -12.04 -9.05
N ILE A 341 -1.22 -12.28 -7.80
CA ILE A 341 0.15 -12.23 -7.29
C ILE A 341 0.66 -13.66 -7.05
N HIS A 342 1.81 -14.00 -7.62
CA HIS A 342 2.45 -15.31 -7.49
C HIS A 342 3.72 -15.23 -6.65
N ALA A 343 3.74 -15.98 -5.56
CA ALA A 343 4.92 -16.11 -4.71
C ALA A 343 6.05 -16.85 -5.44
N PRO A 344 7.31 -16.50 -5.21
CA PRO A 344 8.43 -17.29 -5.69
C PRO A 344 8.49 -18.64 -4.96
N VAL A 345 8.93 -19.67 -5.67
CA VAL A 345 9.20 -21.00 -5.11
C VAL A 345 10.71 -21.24 -5.15
N SER A 346 11.28 -21.64 -4.02
CA SER A 346 12.67 -22.07 -3.94
C SER A 346 12.73 -23.58 -4.08
N SER A 347 13.51 -24.09 -5.04
CA SER A 347 13.82 -25.52 -5.08
C SER A 347 14.70 -25.90 -3.89
N PRO A 348 14.53 -27.09 -3.28
CA PRO A 348 15.40 -27.55 -2.21
C PRO A 348 16.88 -27.46 -2.60
N GLY A 349 17.69 -26.73 -1.83
CA GLY A 349 19.11 -26.52 -2.08
C GLY A 349 19.47 -25.43 -3.11
N SER A 350 18.48 -24.77 -3.74
CA SER A 350 18.72 -23.67 -4.68
C SER A 350 18.42 -22.31 -4.05
N THR A 351 19.31 -21.35 -4.27
CA THR A 351 19.07 -19.92 -3.98
C THR A 351 18.30 -19.22 -5.11
N THR A 352 18.08 -19.89 -6.24
CA THR A 352 17.37 -19.32 -7.38
C THR A 352 15.86 -19.43 -7.15
N LEU A 353 15.22 -18.26 -7.07
CA LEU A 353 13.77 -18.15 -7.03
C LEU A 353 13.17 -18.51 -8.39
N MET A 354 12.22 -19.43 -8.40
CA MET A 354 11.42 -19.80 -9.57
C MET A 354 10.01 -19.23 -9.44
N TYR A 355 9.40 -18.94 -10.58
CA TYR A 355 8.01 -18.48 -10.67
C TYR A 355 7.27 -19.37 -11.66
N PRO A 356 5.94 -19.50 -11.54
CA PRO A 356 5.15 -20.16 -12.56
C PRO A 356 5.30 -19.42 -13.90
N GLU A 357 5.39 -20.17 -15.00
CA GLU A 357 5.54 -19.58 -16.33
C GLU A 357 4.26 -18.89 -16.81
N ARG A 358 3.11 -19.42 -16.39
CA ARG A 358 1.78 -18.95 -16.73
C ARG A 358 0.96 -18.72 -15.47
N CYS A 359 0.08 -17.73 -15.52
CA CYS A 359 -0.91 -17.52 -14.48
C CYS A 359 -1.81 -18.77 -14.36
N ASN A 360 -2.31 -19.01 -13.15
CA ASN A 360 -3.27 -20.06 -12.85
C ASN A 360 -4.47 -19.52 -12.05
N SER A 361 -4.64 -18.21 -12.01
CA SER A 361 -5.75 -17.57 -11.30
C SER A 361 -7.05 -17.69 -12.09
N PHE A 362 -8.16 -17.61 -11.37
CA PHE A 362 -9.51 -17.60 -11.94
C PHE A 362 -10.16 -16.24 -11.62
N PRO A 363 -9.76 -15.15 -12.32
CA PRO A 363 -10.28 -13.81 -12.07
C PRO A 363 -11.79 -13.74 -12.24
N SER A 364 -12.33 -14.62 -13.08
CA SER A 364 -13.74 -14.93 -13.08
C SER A 364 -13.94 -16.43 -12.92
N PRO A 365 -15.13 -16.82 -12.43
CA PRO A 365 -15.55 -18.21 -12.30
C PRO A 365 -15.33 -19.11 -13.52
N GLU A 366 -15.45 -18.53 -14.70
CA GLU A 366 -15.47 -19.23 -15.99
C GLU A 366 -14.14 -19.12 -16.73
N ILE A 367 -13.29 -18.17 -16.33
CA ILE A 367 -12.11 -17.78 -17.10
C ILE A 367 -10.89 -18.03 -16.24
N GLN A 368 -10.14 -19.08 -16.58
CA GLN A 368 -8.77 -19.24 -16.10
C GLN A 368 -7.87 -18.26 -16.85
N CYS A 369 -7.11 -17.45 -16.12
CA CYS A 369 -6.04 -16.65 -16.70
C CYS A 369 -4.84 -17.56 -16.97
N THR A 370 -4.36 -17.61 -18.22
CA THR A 370 -3.22 -18.44 -18.65
C THR A 370 -2.09 -17.60 -19.25
N GLU A 371 -2.09 -16.30 -18.94
CA GLU A 371 -1.11 -15.35 -19.45
C GLU A 371 0.31 -15.67 -18.95
N GLU A 372 1.29 -15.45 -19.81
CA GLU A 372 2.69 -15.64 -19.49
C GLU A 372 3.18 -14.61 -18.47
N LEU A 373 3.76 -15.08 -17.37
CA LEU A 373 4.24 -14.26 -16.27
C LEU A 373 5.69 -13.84 -16.42
N LEU A 374 6.44 -14.51 -17.31
CA LEU A 374 7.88 -14.38 -17.44
C LEU A 374 8.30 -13.87 -18.81
N ASP A 375 9.29 -12.99 -18.85
CA ASP A 375 10.04 -12.59 -20.04
C ASP A 375 11.47 -13.14 -19.98
N MET A 376 12.11 -13.25 -21.15
CA MET A 376 13.53 -13.58 -21.26
C MET A 376 14.37 -12.32 -21.05
N ALA A 377 15.17 -12.29 -19.99
CA ALA A 377 16.16 -11.25 -19.77
C ALA A 377 17.34 -11.40 -20.74
N THR A 378 18.18 -10.36 -20.83
CA THR A 378 19.32 -10.29 -21.75
C THR A 378 20.39 -11.36 -21.49
N ASP A 379 20.44 -11.89 -20.27
CA ASP A 379 21.32 -12.99 -19.85
C ASP A 379 20.73 -14.38 -20.15
N GLY A 380 19.55 -14.44 -20.79
CA GLY A 380 18.82 -15.68 -21.06
C GLY A 380 18.02 -16.21 -19.87
N LYS A 381 18.00 -15.50 -18.73
CA LYS A 381 17.21 -15.91 -17.56
C LYS A 381 15.76 -15.47 -17.69
N ARG A 382 14.82 -16.32 -17.26
CA ARG A 382 13.40 -15.94 -17.17
C ARG A 382 13.15 -15.07 -15.94
N CYS A 383 12.57 -13.90 -16.15
CA CYS A 383 12.27 -12.90 -15.10
C CYS A 383 10.81 -12.47 -15.18
N PRO A 384 10.12 -12.15 -14.06
CA PRO A 384 8.73 -11.72 -14.13
C PRO A 384 8.53 -10.47 -14.99
N LYS A 385 7.52 -10.47 -15.88
CA LYS A 385 7.16 -9.32 -16.72
C LYS A 385 6.77 -8.10 -15.88
N LYS A 386 6.07 -8.36 -14.77
CA LYS A 386 5.66 -7.37 -13.78
C LYS A 386 5.94 -7.94 -12.38
N THR A 387 6.48 -7.09 -11.51
CA THR A 387 6.84 -7.47 -10.15
C THR A 387 6.08 -6.66 -9.11
N PHE A 388 5.82 -7.28 -7.97
CA PHE A 388 5.45 -6.62 -6.71
C PHE A 388 6.53 -6.95 -5.69
N VAL A 389 7.13 -5.93 -5.09
CA VAL A 389 8.18 -6.11 -4.08
C VAL A 389 7.53 -5.98 -2.72
N TYR A 390 7.67 -7.02 -1.91
CA TYR A 390 7.17 -7.07 -0.55
C TYR A 390 8.34 -7.14 0.42
N HIS A 391 8.34 -6.27 1.42
CA HIS A 391 9.26 -6.37 2.55
C HIS A 391 8.67 -7.35 3.55
N ASP A 392 9.43 -8.39 3.90
CA ASP A 392 8.98 -9.44 4.80
C ASP A 392 8.64 -8.83 6.17
N PHE A 393 7.35 -8.82 6.54
CA PHE A 393 6.92 -8.21 7.78
C PHE A 393 7.52 -8.91 9.02
N LYS A 394 7.75 -10.22 8.95
CA LYS A 394 8.34 -10.97 10.07
C LYS A 394 9.78 -10.55 10.27
N ASP A 395 10.53 -10.38 9.19
CA ASP A 395 11.92 -9.87 9.21
C ASP A 395 11.98 -8.45 9.76
N TYR A 396 11.07 -7.57 9.32
CA TYR A 396 10.95 -6.20 9.83
C TYR A 396 10.64 -6.19 11.34
N LEU A 397 9.62 -6.92 11.78
CA LEU A 397 9.23 -6.97 13.19
C LEU A 397 10.33 -7.60 14.05
N ALA A 398 10.94 -8.70 13.59
CA ALA A 398 12.08 -9.33 14.26
C ALA A 398 13.25 -8.37 14.43
N THR A 399 13.58 -7.58 13.41
CA THR A 399 14.64 -6.58 13.48
C THR A 399 14.30 -5.50 14.50
N LEU A 400 13.03 -5.06 14.53
CA LEU A 400 12.56 -4.03 15.44
C LEU A 400 12.57 -4.50 16.90
N THR A 401 12.11 -5.73 17.18
CA THR A 401 12.07 -6.28 18.54
C THR A 401 13.43 -6.81 19.03
N SER A 402 14.36 -7.16 18.13
CA SER A 402 15.72 -7.54 18.56
C SER A 402 16.56 -6.36 19.07
N ARG A 403 16.04 -5.14 18.89
CA ARG A 403 16.62 -3.89 19.38
C ARG A 403 15.97 -3.51 20.69
N GLY A 404 16.64 -3.80 21.82
CA GLY A 404 16.08 -3.56 23.15
C GLY A 404 15.76 -2.08 23.44
N ASP A 405 16.42 -1.13 22.76
CA ASP A 405 16.07 0.30 22.80
C ASP A 405 14.70 0.57 22.16
N MET A 406 14.43 -0.04 21.01
CA MET A 406 13.17 0.11 20.27
C MET A 406 12.03 -0.66 20.93
N GLU A 407 12.28 -1.90 21.38
CA GLU A 407 11.30 -2.70 22.11
C GLU A 407 10.80 -1.95 23.36
N ARG A 408 11.73 -1.38 24.14
CA ARG A 408 11.38 -0.57 25.32
C ARG A 408 10.49 0.62 24.95
N VAL A 409 10.82 1.37 23.91
CA VAL A 409 10.00 2.53 23.48
C VAL A 409 8.60 2.07 23.04
N MET A 410 8.49 0.95 22.34
CA MET A 410 7.20 0.43 21.91
C MET A 410 6.32 -0.06 23.07
N ASP A 411 6.97 -0.62 24.09
CA ASP A 411 6.35 -1.09 25.32
C ASP A 411 5.88 0.09 26.19
N GLU A 412 6.70 1.13 26.31
CA GLU A 412 6.37 2.38 27.01
C GLU A 412 5.09 3.01 26.47
N ALA A 413 4.85 2.98 25.15
CA ALA A 413 3.59 3.48 24.57
C ALA A 413 2.34 2.74 25.08
N CYS A 414 2.43 1.43 25.30
CA CYS A 414 1.33 0.66 25.89
C CYS A 414 1.16 0.99 27.38
N ASP A 415 2.27 1.11 28.09
CA ASP A 415 2.29 1.35 29.54
C ASP A 415 1.72 2.75 29.86
N ASP A 416 2.09 3.77 29.08
CA ASP A 416 1.55 5.13 29.17
C ASP A 416 0.05 5.18 28.88
N LEU A 417 -0.40 4.45 27.85
CA LEU A 417 -1.82 4.34 27.54
C LEU A 417 -2.57 3.65 28.67
N HIS A 418 -2.06 2.54 29.19
CA HIS A 418 -2.65 1.81 30.31
C HIS A 418 -2.76 2.69 31.57
N ALA A 419 -1.71 3.44 31.90
CA ALA A 419 -1.69 4.37 33.04
C ALA A 419 -2.70 5.52 32.88
N SER A 420 -2.93 5.98 31.64
CA SER A 420 -3.86 7.08 31.36
C SER A 420 -5.32 6.64 31.15
N LEU A 421 -5.66 5.35 31.28
CA LEU A 421 -7.04 4.87 31.07
C LEU A 421 -8.06 5.56 31.97
N SER A 422 -7.71 5.84 33.24
CA SER A 422 -8.60 6.50 34.20
C SER A 422 -8.73 8.01 33.99
N SER A 423 -7.85 8.62 33.19
CA SER A 423 -7.81 10.07 32.98
C SER A 423 -7.45 10.39 31.52
N PRO A 424 -8.40 10.19 30.57
CA PRO A 424 -8.12 10.43 29.17
C PRO A 424 -7.75 11.90 28.92
N PRO A 425 -6.75 12.17 28.05
CA PRO A 425 -6.34 13.52 27.73
C PRO A 425 -7.46 14.24 26.96
N ARG A 426 -7.55 15.56 27.16
CA ARG A 426 -8.54 16.40 26.44
C ARG A 426 -8.19 16.59 24.97
N ILE A 427 -6.90 16.47 24.62
CA ILE A 427 -6.36 16.65 23.27
C ILE A 427 -5.50 15.42 22.99
N VAL A 428 -5.79 14.72 21.90
CA VAL A 428 -5.05 13.55 21.43
C VAL A 428 -3.83 14.04 20.64
N LYS A 429 -2.63 13.68 21.11
CA LYS A 429 -1.34 14.03 20.49
C LYS A 429 -0.75 12.89 19.67
N ASN A 430 -1.05 11.65 20.05
CA ASN A 430 -0.54 10.45 19.41
C ASN A 430 -1.66 9.40 19.26
N PRO A 431 -1.48 8.39 18.39
CA PRO A 431 -2.50 7.36 18.17
C PRO A 431 -2.88 6.59 19.44
N PHE A 432 -1.95 6.36 20.37
CA PHE A 432 -2.21 5.67 21.63
C PHE A 432 -3.10 6.50 22.57
N GLU A 433 -3.11 7.82 22.47
CA GLU A 433 -4.08 8.64 23.22
C GLU A 433 -5.51 8.53 22.65
N ALA A 434 -5.68 8.02 21.44
CA ALA A 434 -6.97 7.96 20.76
C ALA A 434 -7.94 6.98 21.43
N ARG A 435 -9.23 7.35 21.36
CA ARG A 435 -10.31 6.57 21.97
C ARG A 435 -10.36 5.12 21.50
N PHE A 436 -10.10 4.88 20.21
CA PHE A 436 -10.22 3.53 19.66
C PHE A 436 -9.23 2.56 20.29
N LEU A 437 -7.96 2.94 20.56
CA LEU A 437 -6.99 2.06 21.23
C LEU A 437 -7.29 1.87 22.72
N ARG A 438 -7.86 2.87 23.39
CA ARG A 438 -8.31 2.77 24.79
C ARG A 438 -9.39 1.72 24.99
N GLU A 439 -10.27 1.57 24.00
CA GLU A 439 -11.41 0.64 24.04
C GLU A 439 -11.13 -0.65 23.25
N PHE A 440 -9.96 -0.77 22.61
CA PHE A 440 -9.61 -1.91 21.78
C PHE A 440 -9.37 -3.14 22.66
N HIS A 441 -10.13 -4.21 22.43
CA HIS A 441 -10.00 -5.46 23.19
C HIS A 441 -8.91 -6.33 22.58
N GLY A 442 -8.12 -6.97 23.44
CA GLY A 442 -7.10 -7.92 23.01
C GLY A 442 -7.70 -9.28 22.62
N PRO A 443 -6.84 -10.27 22.33
CA PRO A 443 -7.26 -11.65 22.04
C PRO A 443 -8.08 -12.28 23.19
N ASN A 444 -7.83 -11.86 24.43
CA ASN A 444 -8.69 -12.18 25.55
C ASN A 444 -9.81 -11.13 25.65
N PRO A 445 -11.09 -11.49 25.46
CA PRO A 445 -12.21 -10.55 25.42
C PRO A 445 -12.46 -9.80 26.74
N ARG A 446 -11.79 -10.20 27.84
CA ARG A 446 -11.87 -9.51 29.13
C ARG A 446 -10.74 -8.51 29.38
N LYS A 447 -9.76 -8.44 28.47
CA LYS A 447 -8.57 -7.59 28.60
C LYS A 447 -8.52 -6.60 27.45
N LEU A 448 -8.18 -5.37 27.78
CA LEU A 448 -7.85 -4.38 26.75
C LEU A 448 -6.55 -4.78 26.06
N PHE A 449 -6.38 -4.32 24.83
CA PHE A 449 -5.16 -4.49 24.05
C PHE A 449 -3.94 -3.94 24.78
N VAL A 450 -4.08 -2.91 25.61
CA VAL A 450 -2.96 -2.35 26.38
C VAL A 450 -2.63 -3.12 27.65
N ASP A 451 -3.51 -4.00 28.13
CA ASP A 451 -3.23 -4.92 29.25
C ASP A 451 -2.42 -6.11 28.74
N ARG A 452 -1.12 -5.85 28.50
CA ARG A 452 -0.18 -6.74 27.80
C ARG A 452 0.48 -7.79 28.69
N GLY A 453 0.58 -7.58 30.00
CA GLY A 453 1.34 -8.45 30.88
C GLY A 453 2.81 -8.48 30.48
N ASP A 454 3.38 -9.68 30.29
CA ASP A 454 4.77 -9.87 29.86
C ASP A 454 4.94 -9.94 28.33
N GLU A 455 3.86 -9.72 27.56
CA GLU A 455 3.88 -9.74 26.10
C GLU A 455 4.09 -8.34 25.52
N GLY A 456 4.76 -8.26 24.36
CA GLY A 456 4.76 -7.06 23.52
C GLY A 456 3.46 -6.98 22.70
N ARG A 457 2.84 -5.80 22.64
CA ARG A 457 1.62 -5.57 21.86
C ARG A 457 1.74 -4.36 20.95
N TYR A 458 1.82 -4.64 19.66
CA TYR A 458 2.19 -3.66 18.65
C TYR A 458 1.04 -3.37 17.69
N ALA A 459 0.69 -2.09 17.57
CA ALA A 459 -0.33 -1.59 16.66
C ALA A 459 0.32 -1.06 15.39
N PHE A 460 -0.25 -1.41 14.24
CA PHE A 460 0.25 -0.98 12.93
C PHE A 460 -0.83 -0.27 12.13
N ALA A 461 -0.48 0.84 11.50
CA ALA A 461 -1.31 1.48 10.49
C ALA A 461 -0.87 1.01 9.09
N LEU A 462 -1.82 0.52 8.30
CA LEU A 462 -1.61 0.12 6.91
C LEU A 462 -2.12 1.24 5.99
N HIS A 463 -1.23 1.79 5.18
CA HIS A 463 -1.55 2.79 4.18
C HIS A 463 -1.39 2.18 2.79
N VAL A 464 -2.36 2.42 1.92
CA VAL A 464 -2.35 1.97 0.53
C VAL A 464 -2.59 3.19 -0.33
N ASP A 465 -1.67 3.54 -1.21
CA ASP A 465 -1.87 4.68 -2.11
C ASP A 465 -1.47 4.31 -3.54
N PHE A 466 -2.11 4.95 -4.51
CA PHE A 466 -1.84 4.79 -5.93
C PHE A 466 -1.62 6.16 -6.56
N PHE A 467 -0.46 6.35 -7.15
CA PHE A 467 -0.12 7.58 -7.85
C PHE A 467 0.35 7.32 -9.27
N HIS A 468 0.33 8.36 -10.09
CA HIS A 468 0.80 8.33 -11.47
C HIS A 468 2.21 8.94 -11.52
N PRO A 469 3.28 8.14 -11.65
CA PRO A 469 4.64 8.66 -11.60
C PRO A 469 4.95 9.65 -12.75
N GLU A 470 4.22 9.54 -13.86
CA GLU A 470 4.34 10.43 -15.03
C GLU A 470 3.37 11.62 -15.00
N GLY A 471 2.57 11.76 -13.93
CA GLY A 471 1.48 12.72 -13.83
C GLY A 471 0.26 12.39 -14.70
N MET A 472 -0.77 13.23 -14.61
CA MET A 472 -1.98 13.12 -15.44
C MET A 472 -1.70 13.70 -16.83
N LYS A 473 -1.62 12.85 -17.86
CA LYS A 473 -1.57 13.28 -19.26
C LYS A 473 -2.98 13.51 -19.80
N VAL A 474 -3.11 14.33 -20.86
CA VAL A 474 -4.40 14.61 -21.54
C VAL A 474 -5.11 13.32 -22.02
N ARG A 475 -4.34 12.26 -22.29
CA ARG A 475 -4.86 10.94 -22.70
C ARG A 475 -5.11 9.98 -21.53
N GLY A 476 -5.08 10.49 -20.30
CA GLY A 476 -5.09 9.67 -19.09
C GLY A 476 -3.72 9.09 -18.75
N PRO A 477 -3.61 8.44 -17.58
CA PRO A 477 -2.37 7.83 -17.13
C PRO A 477 -2.03 6.58 -17.93
N SER A 478 -0.80 6.50 -18.44
CA SER A 478 -0.25 5.30 -19.08
C SER A 478 0.27 4.29 -18.07
N THR A 479 0.65 4.77 -16.88
CA THR A 479 1.31 3.99 -15.83
C THR A 479 0.81 4.47 -14.46
N SER A 480 0.53 3.52 -13.57
CA SER A 480 0.18 3.76 -12.17
C SER A 480 1.13 2.94 -11.30
N SER A 481 1.55 3.53 -10.18
CA SER A 481 2.37 2.91 -9.16
C SER A 481 1.59 2.91 -7.86
N GLY A 482 1.49 1.74 -7.23
CA GLY A 482 0.91 1.59 -5.90
C GLY A 482 2.01 1.45 -4.85
N ILE A 483 1.84 2.10 -3.71
CA ILE A 483 2.64 1.87 -2.50
C ILE A 483 1.71 1.33 -1.42
N ILE A 484 2.13 0.23 -0.81
CA ILE A 484 1.55 -0.27 0.43
C ILE A 484 2.63 -0.08 1.49
N SER A 485 2.34 0.74 2.50
CA SER A 485 3.26 1.01 3.60
C SER A 485 2.60 0.69 4.93
N MET A 486 3.42 0.35 5.91
CA MET A 486 2.95 0.04 7.24
C MET A 486 3.83 0.75 8.27
N ALA A 487 3.19 1.38 9.24
CA ALA A 487 3.87 2.16 10.29
C ALA A 487 3.55 1.56 11.66
N CYS A 488 4.57 1.31 12.48
CA CYS A 488 4.39 0.92 13.88
C CYS A 488 3.93 2.14 14.68
N LEU A 489 2.71 2.10 15.20
CA LEU A 489 2.10 3.21 15.95
C LEU A 489 2.63 3.33 17.37
N ASN A 490 3.34 2.31 17.87
CA ASN A 490 3.99 2.32 19.18
C ASN A 490 5.27 3.18 19.19
N LEU A 491 5.84 3.45 18.02
CA LEU A 491 7.01 4.32 17.92
C LEU A 491 6.57 5.79 17.95
N PRO A 492 7.39 6.69 18.51
CA PRO A 492 7.14 8.12 18.45
C PRO A 492 7.14 8.60 16.98
N PRO A 493 6.43 9.70 16.68
CA PRO A 493 6.37 10.25 15.33
C PRO A 493 7.70 10.87 14.85
N ASP A 494 8.64 11.15 15.77
CA ASP A 494 9.89 11.88 15.52
C ASP A 494 11.14 10.98 15.60
#